data_AF-A0A2K2TY22-F1
#
_entry.id   AF-A0A2K2TY22-F1
#
_cell.length_a   1.000
_cell.length_b   1.000
_cell.length_c   1.000
_cell.angle_alpha   90.00
_cell.angle_beta   90.00
_cell.angle_gamma   90.00
#
_symmetry.space_group_name_H-M   'P 1'
#
loop_
_entity.id
_entity.type
_entity.pdbx_description
1 polymer ?
#
loop_
_entity_poly.entity_id
_entity_poly.type
_entity_poly.pdbx_seq_one_letter_code
_entity_poly.pdbx_strand_id
1 'polypeptide(L)'
;MKEKETIPFLLDNIRYLCKMRSLTLLKLSEDLEIPVSTVSKWNTTIPSVLYALKVARYLGVQLETLCNAPLDITEYDLFIETLIVKTQKNEVSWKLNEDEEICNQIKWHEKVAAHVQNFYNIPAEEFADEEYGSFGGIYFLKKEDGNSVIFAHQQEPYTPEDGYRFYDFYHMFLYYNKELHYIEGKNMKNLLNAIQKQVYTDVEEMNNKQFIDSFFD
;
A
#
# COMPACT_ATOMS: atom_id res chain seq x y z
N MET A 1 -8.70 -36.37 -27.22
CA MET A 1 -9.39 -35.29 -26.48
C MET A 1 -8.50 -34.07 -26.58
N LYS A 2 -8.99 -32.93 -27.11
CA LYS A 2 -8.25 -31.67 -26.99
C LYS A 2 -8.29 -31.26 -25.51
N GLU A 3 -7.14 -30.97 -24.91
CA GLU A 3 -7.12 -30.28 -23.61
C GLU A 3 -7.96 -29.02 -23.75
N LYS A 4 -8.87 -28.80 -22.80
CA LYS A 4 -9.60 -27.53 -22.73
C LYS A 4 -8.58 -26.48 -22.33
N GLU A 5 -8.27 -25.57 -23.23
CA GLU A 5 -7.59 -24.33 -22.87
C GLU A 5 -8.40 -23.64 -21.76
N THR A 6 -7.73 -23.25 -20.68
CA THR A 6 -8.31 -22.58 -19.52
C THR A 6 -7.31 -21.55 -18.99
N ILE A 7 -7.81 -20.57 -18.25
CA ILE A 7 -6.98 -19.60 -17.54
C ILE A 7 -7.26 -19.83 -16.05
N PRO A 8 -6.44 -20.65 -15.36
CA PRO A 8 -6.80 -21.24 -14.07
C PRO A 8 -6.91 -20.23 -12.91
N PHE A 9 -6.50 -18.98 -13.12
CA PHE A 9 -6.45 -17.91 -12.12
C PHE A 9 -7.35 -16.71 -12.47
N LEU A 10 -8.13 -16.77 -13.56
CA LEU A 10 -8.90 -15.63 -14.04
C LEU A 10 -9.96 -15.15 -13.04
N LEU A 11 -10.77 -16.06 -12.49
CA LEU A 11 -11.76 -15.73 -11.47
C LEU A 11 -11.10 -15.21 -10.18
N ASP A 12 -9.94 -15.76 -9.82
CA ASP A 12 -9.24 -15.34 -8.62
C ASP A 12 -8.72 -13.91 -8.76
N ASN A 13 -8.16 -13.57 -9.93
CA ASN A 13 -7.78 -12.20 -10.27
C ASN A 13 -8.98 -11.24 -10.24
N ILE A 14 -10.13 -11.67 -10.76
CA ILE A 14 -11.37 -10.86 -10.73
C ILE A 14 -11.85 -10.65 -9.29
N ARG A 15 -11.92 -11.70 -8.49
CA ARG A 15 -12.35 -11.62 -7.07
C ARG A 15 -11.42 -10.74 -6.27
N TYR A 16 -10.13 -10.85 -6.52
CA TYR A 16 -9.12 -10.01 -5.93
C TYR A 16 -9.37 -8.53 -6.27
N LEU A 17 -9.52 -8.20 -7.55
CA LEU A 17 -9.78 -6.82 -8.00
C LEU A 17 -11.14 -6.28 -7.53
N CYS A 18 -12.13 -7.16 -7.31
CA CYS A 18 -13.39 -6.79 -6.66
C CYS A 18 -13.15 -6.39 -5.20
N LYS A 19 -12.43 -7.21 -4.43
CA LYS A 19 -12.13 -6.95 -3.01
C LYS A 19 -11.38 -5.64 -2.83
N MET A 20 -10.41 -5.37 -3.71
CA MET A 20 -9.67 -4.10 -3.77
C MET A 20 -10.56 -2.87 -3.92
N ARG A 21 -11.72 -3.02 -4.58
CA ARG A 21 -12.66 -1.93 -4.81
C ARG A 21 -13.84 -1.96 -3.85
N SER A 22 -13.77 -2.77 -2.78
CA SER A 22 -14.90 -3.02 -1.88
C SER A 22 -16.16 -3.49 -2.63
N LEU A 23 -15.97 -4.25 -3.72
CA LEU A 23 -17.03 -4.83 -4.53
C LEU A 23 -17.15 -6.33 -4.26
N THR A 24 -18.36 -6.85 -4.33
CA THR A 24 -18.60 -8.28 -4.34
C THR A 24 -18.63 -8.79 -5.78
N LEU A 25 -18.32 -10.07 -5.97
CA LEU A 25 -18.48 -10.71 -7.28
C LEU A 25 -19.93 -10.65 -7.76
N LEU A 26 -20.89 -10.76 -6.83
CA LEU A 26 -22.32 -10.61 -7.13
C LEU A 26 -22.63 -9.22 -7.68
N LYS A 27 -22.14 -8.17 -7.02
CA LYS A 27 -22.36 -6.78 -7.45
C LYS A 27 -21.75 -6.52 -8.83
N LEU A 28 -20.54 -7.01 -9.08
CA LEU A 28 -19.92 -6.94 -10.41
C LEU A 28 -20.77 -7.66 -11.46
N SER A 29 -21.27 -8.86 -11.14
CA SER A 29 -22.13 -9.63 -12.05
C SER A 29 -23.44 -8.92 -12.36
N GLU A 30 -24.07 -8.31 -11.36
CA GLU A 30 -25.30 -7.50 -11.51
C GLU A 30 -25.05 -6.27 -12.39
N ASP A 31 -24.02 -5.49 -12.08
CA ASP A 31 -23.70 -4.25 -12.80
C ASP A 31 -23.30 -4.50 -14.25
N LEU A 32 -22.72 -5.67 -14.54
CA LEU A 32 -22.30 -6.06 -15.87
C LEU A 32 -23.33 -6.91 -16.62
N GLU A 33 -24.46 -7.25 -15.99
CA GLU A 33 -25.47 -8.15 -16.56
C GLU A 33 -24.87 -9.49 -17.01
N ILE A 34 -23.86 -9.99 -16.29
CA ILE A 34 -23.23 -11.29 -16.54
C ILE A 34 -23.63 -12.23 -15.40
N PRO A 35 -24.30 -13.37 -15.68
CA PRO A 35 -24.71 -14.29 -14.63
C PRO A 35 -23.52 -14.69 -13.74
N VAL A 36 -23.69 -14.59 -12.41
CA VAL A 36 -22.62 -14.95 -11.46
C VAL A 36 -22.17 -16.40 -11.63
N SER A 37 -23.09 -17.30 -12.02
CA SER A 37 -22.82 -18.71 -12.33
C SER A 37 -21.97 -18.91 -13.59
N THR A 38 -21.94 -17.92 -14.49
CA THR A 38 -21.03 -17.86 -15.64
C THR A 38 -19.66 -17.43 -15.17
N VAL A 39 -19.55 -16.30 -14.46
CA VAL A 39 -18.27 -15.76 -13.97
C VAL A 39 -17.58 -16.74 -13.02
N SER A 40 -18.33 -17.41 -12.15
CA SER A 40 -17.81 -18.37 -11.18
C SER A 40 -17.11 -19.59 -11.79
N LYS A 41 -17.21 -19.80 -13.12
CA LYS A 41 -16.58 -20.90 -13.83
C LYS A 41 -15.32 -20.49 -14.59
N TRP A 42 -14.92 -19.21 -14.55
CA TRP A 42 -13.88 -18.70 -15.44
C TRP A 42 -12.46 -19.24 -15.18
N ASN A 43 -12.23 -19.94 -14.07
CA ASN A 43 -11.01 -20.74 -13.88
C ASN A 43 -11.03 -22.07 -14.66
N THR A 44 -12.22 -22.60 -14.98
CA THR A 44 -12.40 -23.90 -15.65
C THR A 44 -13.01 -23.79 -17.05
N THR A 45 -13.40 -22.59 -17.46
CA THR A 45 -13.98 -22.28 -18.76
C THR A 45 -13.46 -20.96 -19.29
N ILE A 46 -13.04 -20.90 -20.55
CA ILE A 46 -12.69 -19.63 -21.20
C ILE A 46 -13.96 -18.78 -21.38
N PRO A 47 -13.99 -17.54 -20.87
CA PRO A 47 -15.09 -16.62 -21.15
C PRO A 47 -15.04 -16.10 -22.58
N SER A 48 -16.13 -15.47 -23.03
CA SER A 48 -16.03 -14.66 -24.25
C SER A 48 -15.06 -13.49 -24.01
N VAL A 49 -14.27 -13.15 -25.03
CA VAL A 49 -13.34 -12.01 -24.98
C VAL A 49 -14.11 -10.72 -24.65
N LEU A 50 -15.34 -10.57 -25.14
CA LEU A 50 -16.21 -9.43 -24.83
C LEU A 50 -16.53 -9.34 -23.34
N TYR A 51 -16.85 -10.45 -22.67
CA TYR A 51 -17.10 -10.46 -21.23
C TYR A 51 -15.84 -10.18 -20.42
N ALA A 52 -14.70 -10.78 -20.79
CA ALA A 52 -13.43 -10.52 -20.13
C ALA A 52 -13.03 -9.04 -20.24
N LEU A 53 -13.19 -8.43 -21.43
CA LEU A 53 -12.98 -6.99 -21.64
C LEU A 53 -13.94 -6.12 -20.84
N LYS A 54 -15.22 -6.51 -20.74
CA LYS A 54 -16.22 -5.78 -19.95
C LYS A 54 -15.82 -5.75 -18.48
N VAL A 55 -15.40 -6.90 -17.94
CA VAL A 55 -14.91 -7.03 -16.57
C VAL A 55 -13.63 -6.22 -16.35
N ALA A 56 -12.65 -6.31 -17.25
CA ALA A 56 -11.41 -5.54 -17.16
C ALA A 56 -11.67 -4.04 -17.12
N ARG A 57 -12.52 -3.53 -18.01
CA ARG A 57 -12.90 -2.11 -18.06
C ARG A 57 -13.63 -1.65 -16.81
N TYR A 58 -14.57 -2.44 -16.31
CA TYR A 58 -15.30 -2.13 -15.07
C TYR A 58 -14.37 -2.11 -13.86
N LEU A 59 -13.41 -3.02 -13.83
CA LEU A 59 -12.34 -3.04 -12.84
C LEU A 59 -11.20 -2.08 -13.19
N GLY A 60 -11.30 -1.21 -14.20
CA GLY A 60 -10.25 -0.24 -14.51
C GLY A 60 -8.84 -0.81 -14.74
N VAL A 61 -8.72 -2.04 -15.25
CA VAL A 61 -7.43 -2.70 -15.56
C VAL A 61 -7.38 -3.09 -17.04
N GLN A 62 -6.17 -3.41 -17.52
CA GLN A 62 -6.00 -4.01 -18.84
C GLN A 62 -6.43 -5.49 -18.83
N LEU A 63 -6.77 -6.06 -19.97
CA LEU A 63 -7.21 -7.46 -20.06
C LEU A 63 -6.08 -8.42 -19.64
N GLU A 64 -4.86 -8.07 -20.01
CA GLU A 64 -3.61 -8.75 -19.70
C GLU A 64 -3.43 -8.93 -18.19
N THR A 65 -3.84 -7.94 -17.39
CA THR A 65 -3.82 -8.00 -15.92
C THR A 65 -4.69 -9.13 -15.37
N LEU A 66 -5.77 -9.49 -16.07
CA LEU A 66 -6.64 -10.60 -15.67
C LEU A 66 -6.11 -11.96 -16.12
N CYS A 67 -5.41 -12.02 -17.26
CA CYS A 67 -5.20 -13.25 -18.01
C CYS A 67 -3.75 -13.78 -18.04
N ASN A 68 -2.74 -12.93 -17.83
CA ASN A 68 -1.35 -13.34 -18.08
C ASN A 68 -0.70 -14.12 -16.95
N ALA A 69 -1.01 -13.77 -15.70
CA ALA A 69 -0.45 -14.41 -14.53
C ALA A 69 -1.43 -14.30 -13.36
N PRO A 70 -1.30 -15.17 -12.34
CA PRO A 70 -1.89 -14.91 -11.04
C PRO A 70 -1.44 -13.53 -10.55
N LEU A 71 -2.39 -12.74 -10.06
CA LEU A 71 -2.05 -11.56 -9.30
C LEU A 71 -1.39 -12.03 -8.00
N ASP A 72 -0.08 -11.87 -7.93
CA ASP A 72 0.71 -12.14 -6.72
C ASP A 72 0.48 -11.00 -5.73
N ILE A 73 -0.60 -11.13 -4.97
CA ILE A 73 -1.04 -10.10 -4.04
C ILE A 73 -1.47 -10.73 -2.72
N THR A 74 -0.84 -10.25 -1.66
CA THR A 74 -0.91 -10.76 -0.30
C THR A 74 -2.06 -10.13 0.49
N GLU A 75 -2.35 -10.69 1.66
CA GLU A 75 -3.27 -10.05 2.62
C GLU A 75 -2.79 -8.67 3.08
N TYR A 76 -1.48 -8.44 3.06
CA TYR A 76 -0.87 -7.17 3.42
C TYR A 76 -1.09 -6.08 2.37
N ASP A 77 -1.05 -6.44 1.09
CA ASP A 77 -1.40 -5.51 0.01
C ASP A 77 -2.84 -5.02 0.17
N LEU A 78 -3.78 -5.92 0.45
CA LEU A 78 -5.17 -5.57 0.72
C LEU A 78 -5.32 -4.68 1.95
N PHE A 79 -4.52 -4.93 2.99
CA PHE A 79 -4.48 -4.13 4.19
C PHE A 79 -3.99 -2.70 3.90
N ILE A 80 -2.87 -2.55 3.19
CA ILE A 80 -2.31 -1.24 2.80
C ILE A 80 -3.32 -0.45 1.96
N GLU A 81 -3.98 -1.11 1.01
CA GLU A 81 -4.96 -0.48 0.14
C GLU A 81 -6.21 -0.03 0.90
N THR A 82 -6.64 -0.84 1.86
CA THR A 82 -7.70 -0.43 2.79
C THR A 82 -7.28 0.81 3.59
N LEU A 83 -6.02 0.87 4.06
CA LEU A 83 -5.50 2.05 4.74
C LEU A 83 -5.46 3.28 3.84
N ILE A 84 -5.06 3.15 2.57
CA ILE A 84 -5.07 4.25 1.59
C ILE A 84 -6.49 4.84 1.48
N VAL A 85 -7.48 4.00 1.20
CA VAL A 85 -8.88 4.43 1.03
C VAL A 85 -9.42 5.09 2.29
N LYS A 86 -9.18 4.48 3.46
CA LYS A 86 -9.65 5.03 4.73
C LYS A 86 -8.97 6.37 5.07
N THR A 87 -7.68 6.50 4.76
CA THR A 87 -6.91 7.73 4.99
C THR A 87 -7.46 8.85 4.11
N GLN A 88 -7.70 8.59 2.83
CA GLN A 88 -8.26 9.57 1.89
C GLN A 88 -9.67 10.03 2.26
N LYS A 89 -10.45 9.19 2.93
CA LYS A 89 -11.79 9.49 3.43
C LYS A 89 -11.81 10.10 4.84
N ASN A 90 -10.64 10.32 5.44
CA ASN A 90 -10.50 10.75 6.84
C ASN A 90 -11.20 9.82 7.85
N GLU A 91 -11.35 8.54 7.50
CA GLU A 91 -11.88 7.50 8.41
C GLU A 91 -10.81 7.00 9.40
N VAL A 92 -9.53 7.27 9.09
CA VAL A 92 -8.39 7.08 9.98
C VAL A 92 -7.55 8.34 10.01
N SER A 93 -6.88 8.60 11.13
CA SER A 93 -5.99 9.74 11.31
C SER A 93 -4.60 9.24 11.69
N TRP A 94 -3.61 9.74 10.96
CA TRP A 94 -2.21 9.46 11.20
C TRP A 94 -1.57 10.56 12.04
N LYS A 95 -0.64 10.19 12.90
CA LYS A 95 0.14 11.14 13.70
C LYS A 95 1.62 10.92 13.46
N LEU A 96 2.38 11.99 13.30
CA LEU A 96 3.83 11.91 13.40
C LEU A 96 4.20 11.43 14.81
N ASN A 97 5.08 10.45 14.92
CA ASN A 97 5.55 9.97 16.21
C ASN A 97 6.96 10.46 16.51
N GLU A 98 7.13 10.89 17.74
CA GLU A 98 8.37 11.40 18.32
C GLU A 98 8.86 10.52 19.48
N ASP A 99 8.19 9.38 19.74
CA ASP A 99 8.64 8.37 20.70
C ASP A 99 9.99 7.80 20.26
N GLU A 100 11.04 8.24 20.93
CA GLU A 100 12.42 7.91 20.60
C GLU A 100 12.71 6.40 20.68
N GLU A 101 12.08 5.68 21.61
CA GLU A 101 12.31 4.25 21.79
C GLU A 101 11.81 3.48 20.57
N ILE A 102 10.56 3.73 20.15
CA ILE A 102 9.99 3.03 18.99
C ILE A 102 10.67 3.48 17.69
N CYS A 103 10.96 4.78 17.55
CA CYS A 103 11.70 5.31 16.41
C CYS A 103 13.07 4.63 16.26
N ASN A 104 13.80 4.41 17.36
CA ASN A 104 15.07 3.69 17.34
C ASN A 104 14.88 2.22 16.97
N GLN A 105 13.86 1.53 17.49
CA GLN A 105 13.57 0.14 17.09
C GLN A 105 13.30 0.01 15.59
N ILE A 106 12.61 0.98 14.97
CA ILE A 106 12.35 0.99 13.53
C ILE A 106 13.62 1.23 12.73
N LYS A 107 14.41 2.26 13.09
CA LYS A 107 15.66 2.60 12.40
C LYS A 107 16.63 1.41 12.36
N TRP A 108 16.74 0.69 13.47
CA TRP A 108 17.64 -0.46 13.62
C TRP A 108 16.99 -1.81 13.29
N HIS A 109 15.78 -1.82 12.72
CA HIS A 109 15.11 -3.06 12.38
C HIS A 109 15.84 -3.77 11.22
N GLU A 110 16.06 -5.08 11.32
CA GLU A 110 16.85 -5.88 10.37
C GLU A 110 16.42 -5.72 8.90
N LYS A 111 15.11 -5.59 8.65
CA LYS A 111 14.55 -5.41 7.30
C LYS A 111 14.82 -4.02 6.71
N VAL A 112 14.93 -3.00 7.56
CA VAL A 112 15.29 -1.64 7.16
C VAL A 112 16.77 -1.62 6.79
N ALA A 113 17.62 -2.11 7.69
CA ALA A 113 19.06 -2.28 7.47
C ALA A 113 19.36 -3.04 6.17
N ALA A 114 18.72 -4.19 5.96
CA ALA A 114 18.90 -4.99 4.75
C ALA A 114 18.52 -4.24 3.46
N HIS A 115 17.54 -3.33 3.50
CA HIS A 115 17.16 -2.54 2.32
C HIS A 115 18.28 -1.60 1.89
N VAL A 116 18.82 -0.85 2.86
CA VAL A 116 19.89 0.13 2.65
C VAL A 116 21.18 -0.59 2.22
N GLN A 117 21.50 -1.69 2.89
CA GLN A 117 22.65 -2.53 2.55
C GLN A 117 22.59 -3.00 1.07
N ASN A 118 21.44 -3.51 0.64
CA ASN A 118 21.24 -3.95 -0.73
C ASN A 118 21.30 -2.80 -1.73
N PHE A 119 20.77 -1.63 -1.36
CA PHE A 119 20.79 -0.43 -2.21
C PHE A 119 22.21 0.05 -2.52
N TYR A 120 23.07 0.14 -1.50
CA TYR A 120 24.46 0.56 -1.65
C TYR A 120 25.40 -0.59 -2.04
N ASN A 121 24.90 -1.83 -2.12
CA ASN A 121 25.68 -3.03 -2.40
C ASN A 121 26.86 -3.22 -1.42
N ILE A 122 26.62 -2.98 -0.13
CA ILE A 122 27.61 -3.06 0.95
C ILE A 122 27.62 -4.48 1.54
N PRO A 123 28.78 -5.14 1.73
CA PRO A 123 28.87 -6.41 2.45
C PRO A 123 28.37 -6.29 3.89
N ALA A 124 27.72 -7.33 4.42
CA ALA A 124 27.10 -7.28 5.76
C ALA A 124 28.11 -6.97 6.88
N GLU A 125 29.35 -7.40 6.69
CA GLU A 125 30.47 -7.22 7.63
C GLU A 125 30.92 -5.76 7.74
N GLU A 126 30.67 -4.95 6.71
CA GLU A 126 31.05 -3.54 6.64
C GLU A 126 29.90 -2.61 7.07
N PHE A 127 28.69 -3.16 7.26
CA PHE A 127 27.46 -2.39 7.45
C PHE A 127 27.06 -2.17 8.93
N ALA A 128 27.75 -2.82 9.87
CA ALA A 128 27.26 -3.05 11.23
C ALA A 128 27.09 -1.78 12.10
N ASP A 129 27.66 -0.64 11.73
CA ASP A 129 27.73 0.55 12.59
C ASP A 129 27.40 1.89 11.88
N GLU A 130 26.83 1.88 10.68
CA GLU A 130 26.49 3.12 9.96
C GLU A 130 25.09 3.65 10.31
N GLU A 131 24.97 4.97 10.49
CA GLU A 131 23.66 5.64 10.52
C GLU A 131 23.04 5.61 9.11
N TYR A 132 21.84 5.05 9.01
CA TYR A 132 21.09 4.98 7.78
C TYR A 132 20.45 6.35 7.47
N GLY A 133 20.16 6.61 6.20
CA GLY A 133 19.62 7.88 5.72
C GLY A 133 18.43 8.41 6.50
N SER A 134 18.12 9.68 6.28
CA SER A 134 17.15 10.38 7.11
C SER A 134 15.73 9.84 6.91
N PHE A 135 15.05 9.56 8.01
CA PHE A 135 13.61 9.33 7.97
C PHE A 135 12.88 10.65 7.74
N GLY A 136 12.18 10.75 6.61
CA GLY A 136 11.31 11.90 6.29
C GLY A 136 10.06 11.95 7.17
N GLY A 137 9.69 10.82 7.79
CA GLY A 137 8.69 10.77 8.85
C GLY A 137 8.34 9.34 9.27
N ILE A 138 7.93 9.19 10.53
CA ILE A 138 7.38 7.95 11.07
C ILE A 138 5.96 8.25 11.58
N TYR A 139 4.97 7.63 10.95
CA TYR A 139 3.56 7.91 11.12
C TYR A 139 2.86 6.77 11.82
N PHE A 140 2.00 7.08 12.79
CA PHE A 140 1.29 6.13 13.62
C PHE A 140 -0.22 6.26 13.44
N LEU A 141 -0.86 5.11 13.26
CA LEU A 141 -2.29 4.94 13.42
C LEU A 141 -2.54 4.12 14.69
N LYS A 142 -2.86 4.80 15.78
CA LYS A 142 -3.14 4.16 17.08
C LYS A 142 -4.54 3.56 17.08
N LYS A 143 -4.64 2.30 17.52
CA LYS A 143 -5.91 1.60 17.75
C LYS A 143 -6.28 1.64 19.24
N GLU A 144 -7.56 1.45 19.53
CA GLU A 144 -8.13 1.57 20.89
C GLU A 144 -7.54 0.56 21.89
N ASP A 145 -7.06 -0.58 21.39
CA ASP A 145 -6.48 -1.69 22.16
C ASP A 145 -5.00 -1.50 22.51
N GLY A 146 -4.41 -0.35 22.17
CA GLY A 146 -2.98 -0.07 22.37
C GLY A 146 -2.09 -0.52 21.21
N ASN A 147 -2.66 -1.18 20.20
CA ASN A 147 -1.92 -1.58 19.01
C ASN A 147 -1.73 -0.39 18.07
N SER A 148 -0.65 -0.41 17.29
CA SER A 148 -0.38 0.65 16.33
C SER A 148 0.02 0.08 14.98
N VAL A 149 -0.48 0.71 13.92
CA VAL A 149 0.11 0.56 12.59
C VAL A 149 1.12 1.66 12.43
N ILE A 150 2.34 1.30 12.02
CA ILE A 150 3.43 2.24 11.87
C ILE A 150 3.86 2.25 10.42
N PHE A 151 3.99 3.44 9.86
CA PHE A 151 4.47 3.66 8.50
C PHE A 151 5.69 4.59 8.56
N ALA A 152 6.82 4.16 8.02
CA ALA A 152 8.06 4.92 8.03
C ALA A 152 8.52 5.18 6.60
N HIS A 153 8.86 6.43 6.31
CA HIS A 153 9.42 6.87 5.03
C HIS A 153 10.88 7.26 5.24
N GLN A 154 11.78 6.52 4.60
CA GLN A 154 13.23 6.71 4.64
C GLN A 154 13.72 7.27 3.31
N GLN A 155 14.69 8.18 3.37
CA GLN A 155 15.30 8.78 2.18
C GLN A 155 16.80 8.52 2.18
N GLU A 156 17.29 7.89 1.11
CA GLU A 156 18.72 7.64 0.92
C GLU A 156 19.32 8.57 -0.13
N PRO A 157 20.41 9.28 0.19
CA PRO A 157 21.08 10.14 -0.76
C PRO A 157 21.87 9.33 -1.79
N TYR A 158 21.82 9.76 -3.04
CA TYR A 158 22.56 9.15 -4.15
C TYR A 158 23.16 10.25 -5.03
N THR A 159 24.45 10.16 -5.29
CA THR A 159 25.17 11.13 -6.13
C THR A 159 25.65 10.46 -7.42
N PRO A 160 24.84 10.42 -8.48
CA PRO A 160 25.30 10.06 -9.82
C PRO A 160 26.12 11.19 -10.45
N GLU A 161 26.73 10.90 -11.61
CA GLU A 161 27.50 11.87 -12.41
C GLU A 161 26.68 13.13 -12.78
N ASP A 162 25.35 12.99 -12.94
CA ASP A 162 24.43 14.07 -13.33
C ASP A 162 23.78 14.83 -12.14
N GLY A 163 24.28 14.64 -10.92
CA GLY A 163 23.90 15.44 -9.75
C GLY A 163 23.01 14.73 -8.72
N TYR A 164 22.89 15.34 -7.54
CA TYR A 164 22.35 14.74 -6.31
C TYR A 164 20.85 14.37 -6.39
N ARG A 165 20.50 13.15 -5.97
CA ARG A 165 19.13 12.59 -5.94
C ARG A 165 18.87 11.89 -4.62
N PHE A 166 17.59 11.68 -4.32
CA PHE A 166 17.14 10.85 -3.20
C PHE A 166 16.36 9.64 -3.70
N TYR A 167 16.54 8.51 -3.03
CA TYR A 167 15.73 7.31 -3.17
C TYR A 167 14.82 7.16 -1.96
N ASP A 168 13.53 6.96 -2.21
CA ASP A 168 12.54 6.79 -1.16
C ASP A 168 12.29 5.31 -0.89
N PHE A 169 12.42 4.94 0.38
CA PHE A 169 12.06 3.62 0.91
C PHE A 169 10.88 3.75 1.87
N TYR A 170 10.02 2.74 1.84
CA TYR A 170 8.78 2.73 2.60
C TYR A 170 8.73 1.44 3.42
N HIS A 171 8.45 1.59 4.71
CA HIS A 171 8.43 0.49 5.66
C HIS A 171 7.13 0.53 6.44
N MET A 172 6.51 -0.64 6.65
CA MET A 172 5.30 -0.75 7.45
C MET A 172 5.48 -1.80 8.53
N PHE A 173 4.93 -1.51 9.71
CA PHE A 173 4.97 -2.40 10.86
C PHE A 173 3.61 -2.48 11.55
N LEU A 174 3.30 -3.64 12.12
CA LEU A 174 2.32 -3.78 13.19
C LEU A 174 3.06 -3.82 14.52
N TYR A 175 2.71 -2.90 15.41
CA TYR A 175 3.14 -2.95 16.79
C TYR A 175 2.02 -3.55 17.63
N TYR A 176 2.26 -4.76 18.13
CA TYR A 176 1.32 -5.57 18.92
C TYR A 176 2.11 -6.37 19.95
N ASN A 177 1.57 -6.54 21.16
CA ASN A 177 2.24 -7.28 22.24
C ASN A 177 3.69 -6.83 22.54
N LYS A 178 3.98 -5.54 22.34
CA LYS A 178 5.32 -4.93 22.48
C LYS A 178 6.36 -5.43 21.47
N GLU A 179 5.92 -6.03 20.37
CA GLU A 179 6.78 -6.49 19.28
C GLU A 179 6.43 -5.75 17.99
N LEU A 180 7.45 -5.52 17.16
CA LEU A 180 7.31 -4.99 15.81
C LEU A 180 7.26 -6.15 14.81
N HIS A 181 6.20 -6.22 14.03
CA HIS A 181 6.08 -7.16 12.93
C HIS A 181 6.16 -6.40 11.60
N TYR A 182 7.22 -6.63 10.84
CA TYR A 182 7.39 -6.01 9.52
C TYR A 182 6.34 -6.55 8.53
N ILE A 183 5.70 -5.62 7.82
CA ILE A 183 4.78 -5.92 6.73
C ILE A 183 5.45 -5.56 5.42
N GLU A 184 5.47 -6.52 4.50
CA GLU A 184 5.79 -6.28 3.10
C GLU A 184 4.51 -6.19 2.28
N GLY A 185 4.39 -5.12 1.51
CA GLY A 185 3.28 -4.92 0.61
C GLY A 185 3.53 -3.77 -0.36
N LYS A 186 2.76 -3.75 -1.42
CA LYS A 186 2.89 -2.87 -2.57
C LYS A 186 2.15 -1.56 -2.30
N ASN A 187 2.37 -0.58 -3.18
CA ASN A 187 1.67 0.71 -3.17
C ASN A 187 1.85 1.57 -1.91
N MET A 188 2.87 1.30 -1.09
CA MET A 188 3.23 2.11 0.07
C MET A 188 3.49 3.59 -0.25
N LYS A 189 4.01 3.91 -1.44
CA LYS A 189 4.12 5.30 -1.93
C LYS A 189 2.77 6.02 -2.00
N ASN A 190 1.72 5.32 -2.44
CA ASN A 190 0.38 5.89 -2.50
C ASN A 190 -0.19 6.13 -1.09
N LEU A 191 0.18 5.29 -0.13
CA LEU A 191 -0.15 5.52 1.28
C LEU A 191 0.56 6.77 1.81
N LEU A 192 1.86 6.95 1.57
CA LEU A 192 2.56 8.19 1.96
C LEU A 192 1.85 9.43 1.40
N ASN A 193 1.51 9.42 0.11
CA ASN A 193 0.80 10.53 -0.53
C ASN A 193 -0.55 10.81 0.13
N ALA A 194 -1.30 9.77 0.51
CA ALA A 194 -2.57 9.92 1.21
C ALA A 194 -2.40 10.51 2.61
N ILE A 195 -1.40 10.02 3.37
CA ILE A 195 -1.04 10.53 4.70
C ILE A 195 -0.64 12.00 4.62
N GLN A 196 0.29 12.34 3.74
CA GLN A 196 0.77 13.71 3.57
C GLN A 196 -0.37 14.65 3.16
N LYS A 197 -1.24 14.23 2.24
CA LYS A 197 -2.40 15.04 1.86
C LYS A 197 -3.32 15.34 3.05
N GLN A 198 -3.58 14.34 3.91
CA GLN A 198 -4.35 14.54 5.14
C GLN A 198 -3.65 15.56 6.06
N VAL A 199 -2.36 15.34 6.35
CA VAL A 199 -1.57 16.21 7.24
C VAL A 199 -1.47 17.65 6.73
N TYR A 200 -1.24 17.86 5.43
CA TYR A 200 -1.16 19.21 4.86
C TYR A 200 -2.51 19.93 4.81
N THR A 201 -3.61 19.20 4.62
CA THR A 201 -4.96 19.78 4.68
C THR A 201 -5.26 20.28 6.09
N ASP A 202 -4.89 19.51 7.12
CA ASP A 202 -5.11 19.89 8.53
C ASP A 202 -4.35 21.20 8.90
N VAL A 203 -3.13 21.40 8.37
CA VAL A 203 -2.33 22.61 8.60
C VAL A 203 -2.94 23.84 7.91
N GLU A 204 -3.43 23.71 6.68
CA GLU A 204 -4.09 24.82 5.97
C GLU A 204 -5.41 25.23 6.65
N GLU A 205 -6.20 24.26 7.12
CA GLU A 205 -7.44 24.52 7.86
C GLU A 205 -7.17 25.19 9.22
N MET A 206 -6.13 24.77 9.95
CA MET A 206 -5.73 25.42 11.21
C MET A 206 -5.27 26.86 10.98
N ASN A 207 -4.47 27.12 9.94
CA ASN A 207 -4.00 28.46 9.61
C ASN A 207 -5.15 29.39 9.19
N ASN A 208 -6.10 28.89 8.40
CA ASN A 208 -7.29 29.67 8.02
C ASN A 208 -8.19 29.97 9.23
N LYS A 209 -8.32 29.04 10.17
CA LYS A 209 -9.13 29.26 11.38
C LYS A 209 -8.50 30.30 12.30
N GLN A 210 -7.18 30.23 12.53
CA GLN A 210 -6.45 31.27 13.28
C GLN A 210 -6.49 32.64 12.60
N PHE A 211 -6.40 32.67 11.27
CA PHE A 211 -6.56 33.91 10.50
C PHE A 211 -7.96 34.50 10.65
N ILE A 212 -9.01 33.68 10.62
CA ILE A 212 -10.39 34.13 10.83
C ILE A 212 -10.58 34.62 12.26
N ASP A 213 -10.16 33.86 13.26
CA ASP A 213 -10.33 34.23 14.68
C ASP A 213 -9.59 35.55 15.00
N SER A 214 -8.38 35.75 14.47
CA SER A 214 -7.64 37.03 14.61
C SER A 214 -8.23 38.22 13.83
N PHE A 215 -9.18 37.99 12.93
CA PHE A 215 -9.88 39.04 12.19
C PHE A 215 -11.18 39.50 12.88
N PHE A 216 -11.70 38.70 13.81
CA PHE A 216 -12.93 38.95 14.55
C PHE A 216 -12.73 39.26 16.05
N ASP A 217 -11.49 39.23 16.54
CA ASP A 217 -11.04 39.75 17.85
C ASP A 217 -10.48 41.19 17.75
#